data_AF-A0A960TXG6-F1
#
_entry.id   AF-A0A960TXG6-F1
#
_cell.length_a   1.000
_cell.length_b   1.000
_cell.length_c   1.000
_cell.angle_alpha   90.00
_cell.angle_beta   90.00
_cell.angle_gamma   90.00
#
_symmetry.space_group_name_H-M   'P 1'
#
loop_
_entity.id
_entity.type
_entity.pdbx_description
1 polymer ?
#
loop_
_entity_poly.entity_id
_entity_poly.type
_entity_poly.pdbx_seq_one_letter_code
_entity_poly.pdbx_strand_id
1 'polypeptide(L)'
;MSFRSFAGKRILITGAASGIGRALAEVAARHNAVLILTDIDAHRLNVAASELRQSGADILATHPFDVSDHDAVQAFATRFHDDHGSV
;
A
#
# COMPACT_ATOMS: atom_id res chain seq x y z
N MET A 1 5.36 2.62 -25.39
CA MET A 1 4.30 3.34 -24.63
C MET A 1 4.97 4.05 -23.47
N SER A 2 4.84 5.37 -23.35
CA SER A 2 5.35 6.11 -22.19
C SER A 2 4.35 5.98 -21.05
N PHE A 3 4.67 5.17 -20.03
CA PHE A 3 3.89 5.14 -18.80
C PHE A 3 4.16 6.43 -18.02
N ARG A 4 3.10 7.12 -17.57
CA ARG A 4 3.24 8.26 -16.66
C ARG A 4 3.98 7.80 -15.40
N SER A 5 4.97 8.58 -14.98
CA SER A 5 5.67 8.38 -13.72
C SER A 5 4.70 8.59 -12.54
N PHE A 6 4.80 7.74 -11.52
CA PHE A 6 4.10 7.90 -10.24
C PHE A 6 4.98 8.56 -9.18
N ALA A 7 6.09 9.17 -9.58
CA ALA A 7 7.03 9.81 -8.67
C ALA A 7 6.33 10.76 -7.69
N GLY A 8 6.47 10.49 -6.39
CA GLY A 8 5.89 11.28 -5.31
C GLY A 8 4.36 11.18 -5.17
N LYS A 9 3.70 10.32 -5.95
CA LYS A 9 2.26 10.03 -5.79
C LYS A 9 2.07 9.00 -4.67
N ARG A 10 1.09 9.26 -3.82
CA ARG A 10 0.65 8.30 -2.80
C ARG A 10 -0.32 7.31 -3.42
N ILE A 11 -0.10 6.03 -3.19
CA ILE A 11 -0.94 4.96 -3.73
C ILE A 11 -1.28 3.99 -2.60
N LEU A 12 -2.56 3.95 -2.24
CA LEU A 12 -3.13 2.94 -1.36
C LEU A 12 -3.47 1.68 -2.16
N ILE A 13 -2.96 0.53 -1.73
CA ILE A 13 -3.21 -0.77 -2.35
C ILE A 13 -3.82 -1.71 -1.33
N THR A 14 -5.03 -2.19 -1.62
CA THR A 14 -5.72 -3.26 -0.89
C THR A 14 -5.36 -4.62 -1.48
N GLY A 15 -5.28 -5.66 -0.64
CA GLY A 15 -4.84 -6.98 -1.11
C GLY A 15 -3.36 -6.99 -1.50
N ALA A 16 -2.55 -6.13 -0.87
CA ALA A 16 -1.17 -5.88 -1.25
C ALA A 16 -0.22 -7.07 -0.97
N ALA A 17 -0.67 -8.08 -0.22
CA ALA A 17 0.18 -9.19 0.17
C ALA A 17 0.24 -10.30 -0.88
N SER A 18 -0.62 -10.30 -1.90
CA SER A 18 -0.63 -11.35 -2.94
C SER A 18 -1.24 -10.93 -4.28
N GLY A 19 -1.10 -11.80 -5.29
CA GLY A 19 -1.79 -11.67 -6.58
C GLY A 19 -1.56 -10.32 -7.28
N ILE A 20 -2.65 -9.74 -7.80
CA ILE A 20 -2.60 -8.48 -8.55
C ILE A 20 -2.22 -7.31 -7.65
N GLY A 21 -2.67 -7.27 -6.39
CA GLY A 21 -2.32 -6.19 -5.45
C GLY A 21 -0.81 -6.15 -5.18
N ARG A 22 -0.20 -7.32 -4.97
CA ARG A 22 1.25 -7.46 -4.86
C ARG A 22 1.98 -6.98 -6.12
N ALA A 23 1.57 -7.47 -7.30
CA ALA A 23 2.17 -7.07 -8.56
C ALA A 23 2.05 -5.57 -8.82
N LEU A 24 0.91 -4.97 -8.45
CA LEU A 24 0.70 -3.52 -8.56
C LEU A 24 1.63 -2.75 -7.63
N ALA A 25 1.83 -3.22 -6.38
CA ALA A 25 2.76 -2.60 -5.45
C ALA A 25 4.20 -2.60 -5.98
N GLU A 26 4.64 -3.70 -6.58
CA GLU A 26 5.95 -3.81 -7.22
C GLU A 26 6.10 -2.85 -8.41
N VAL A 27 5.10 -2.75 -9.28
CA VAL A 27 5.13 -1.83 -10.42
C VAL A 27 5.10 -0.37 -9.95
N ALA A 28 4.23 -0.03 -9.00
CA ALA A 28 4.13 1.31 -8.44
C ALA A 28 5.45 1.74 -7.78
N ALA A 29 6.10 0.84 -7.03
CA ALA A 29 7.43 1.07 -6.45
C ALA A 29 8.48 1.40 -7.54
N ARG A 30 8.52 0.63 -8.63
CA ARG A 30 9.44 0.89 -9.77
C ARG A 30 9.21 2.24 -10.44
N HIS A 31 8.00 2.80 -10.29
CA HIS A 31 7.63 4.12 -10.76
C HIS A 31 7.74 5.22 -9.69
N ASN A 32 8.47 4.97 -8.60
CA ASN A 32 8.76 5.91 -7.50
C ASN A 32 7.51 6.43 -6.77
N ALA A 33 6.46 5.62 -6.71
CA ALA A 33 5.30 5.91 -5.87
C ALA A 33 5.63 5.76 -4.39
N VAL A 34 4.91 6.51 -3.56
CA VAL A 34 4.86 6.35 -2.11
C VAL A 34 3.72 5.39 -1.78
N LEU A 35 4.03 4.21 -1.25
CA LEU A 35 3.07 3.14 -1.09
C LEU A 35 2.44 3.12 0.29
N ILE A 36 1.15 2.82 0.32
CA ILE A 36 0.39 2.49 1.52
C ILE A 36 -0.26 1.14 1.27
N LEU A 37 0.05 0.14 2.09
CA LEU A 37 -0.30 -1.25 1.82
C LEU A 37 -1.24 -1.80 2.90
N THR A 38 -2.34 -2.42 2.47
CA THR A 38 -3.24 -3.17 3.34
C THR A 38 -3.57 -4.54 2.75
N ASP A 39 -3.74 -5.50 3.64
CA ASP A 39 -4.21 -6.85 3.37
C ASP A 39 -4.83 -7.40 4.66
N ILE A 40 -5.74 -8.37 4.55
CA ILE A 40 -6.30 -9.05 5.72
C ILE A 40 -5.23 -9.91 6.42
N ASP A 41 -4.24 -10.40 5.67
CA ASP A 41 -3.17 -11.24 6.19
C ASP A 41 -1.97 -10.41 6.64
N ALA A 42 -1.90 -10.13 7.94
CA ALA A 42 -0.82 -9.35 8.53
C ALA A 42 0.58 -9.95 8.31
N HIS A 43 0.71 -11.28 8.31
CA HIS A 43 2.02 -11.91 8.13
C HIS A 43 2.50 -11.75 6.69
N ARG A 44 1.65 -12.11 5.71
CA ARG A 44 2.00 -11.94 4.30
C ARG A 44 2.21 -10.47 3.94
N LEU A 45 1.44 -9.55 4.53
CA LEU A 45 1.64 -8.10 4.34
C LEU A 45 3.03 -7.65 4.82
N ASN A 46 3.48 -8.13 5.99
CA ASN A 46 4.79 -7.80 6.53
C ASN A 46 5.94 -8.34 5.66
N VAL A 47 5.83 -9.59 5.20
CA VAL A 47 6.81 -10.18 4.27
C VAL A 47 6.86 -9.38 2.97
N ALA A 48 5.69 -9.11 2.39
CA ALA A 48 5.53 -8.31 1.19
C ALA A 48 6.19 -6.92 1.33
N ALA A 49 5.87 -6.19 2.40
CA ALA A 49 6.43 -4.86 2.65
C ALA A 49 7.95 -4.90 2.87
N SER A 50 8.48 -5.93 3.54
CA SER A 50 9.92 -6.11 3.73
C SER A 50 10.64 -6.28 2.40
N GLU A 51 10.17 -7.18 1.54
CA GLU A 51 10.74 -7.42 0.21
C GLU A 51 10.70 -6.16 -0.67
N LEU A 52 9.59 -5.40 -0.63
CA LEU A 52 9.48 -4.13 -1.37
C LEU A 52 10.47 -3.08 -0.85
N ARG A 53 10.62 -2.93 0.47
CA ARG A 53 11.62 -2.02 1.04
C ARG A 53 13.04 -2.42 0.65
N GLN A 54 13.36 -3.72 0.65
CA GLN A 54 14.66 -4.21 0.19
C GLN A 54 14.94 -3.87 -1.28
N SER A 55 13.88 -3.78 -2.11
CA SER A 55 13.97 -3.32 -3.50
C SER A 55 14.02 -1.79 -3.67
N GLY A 56 14.02 -1.02 -2.57
CA GLY A 56 14.07 0.45 -2.58
C GLY A 56 12.72 1.15 -2.67
N ALA A 57 11.60 0.42 -2.46
CA ALA A 57 10.27 1.03 -2.44
C ALA A 57 10.11 1.99 -1.24
N ASP A 58 9.51 3.16 -1.51
CA ASP A 58 9.05 4.05 -0.45
C ASP A 58 7.68 3.57 0.06
N ILE A 59 7.63 3.10 1.31
CA ILE A 59 6.41 2.61 1.95
C ILE A 59 6.12 3.45 3.18
N LEU A 60 5.14 4.33 3.06
CA LEU A 60 4.71 5.26 4.10
C LEU A 60 4.05 4.53 5.27
N ALA A 61 3.15 3.58 4.98
CA ALA A 61 2.44 2.84 6.01
C ALA A 61 2.00 1.45 5.54
N THR A 62 1.89 0.53 6.50
CA THR A 62 1.25 -0.77 6.33
C THR A 62 0.20 -0.95 7.41
N HIS A 63 -1.01 -1.36 7.04
CA HIS A 63 -2.07 -1.58 8.02
C HIS A 63 -2.89 -2.82 7.63
N PRO A 64 -2.83 -3.92 8.39
CA PRO A 64 -3.63 -5.09 8.09
C PRO A 64 -5.05 -4.91 8.62
N PHE A 65 -6.05 -5.08 7.76
CA PHE A 65 -7.47 -5.10 8.15
C PHE A 65 -8.31 -5.76 7.05
N ASP A 66 -9.53 -6.15 7.40
CA ASP A 66 -10.51 -6.67 6.46
C ASP A 66 -11.24 -5.51 5.77
N VAL A 67 -11.08 -5.36 4.45
CA VAL A 67 -11.75 -4.31 3.67
C VAL A 67 -13.26 -4.56 3.49
N SER A 68 -13.75 -5.75 3.82
CA SER A 68 -15.18 -6.06 3.84
C SER A 68 -15.89 -5.55 5.11
N ASP A 69 -15.13 -5.23 6.16
CA ASP A 69 -15.61 -4.60 7.38
C ASP A 69 -15.66 -3.07 7.18
N HIS A 70 -16.88 -2.53 7.11
CA HIS A 70 -17.11 -1.10 6.88
C HIS A 70 -16.54 -0.22 7.99
N ASP A 71 -16.64 -0.65 9.24
CA ASP A 71 -16.18 0.13 10.39
C ASP A 71 -14.64 0.13 10.43
N ALA A 72 -14.02 -0.99 10.08
CA ALA A 72 -12.57 -1.07 9.92
C ALA A 72 -12.06 -0.14 8.81
N VAL A 73 -12.76 -0.08 7.66
CA VAL A 73 -12.43 0.85 6.56
C VAL A 73 -12.53 2.31 7.02
N GLN A 74 -13.61 2.68 7.72
CA GLN A 74 -13.81 4.03 8.26
C GLN A 74 -12.74 4.41 9.28
N ALA A 75 -12.43 3.51 10.20
CA ALA A 75 -11.39 3.71 11.21
C ALA A 75 -10.01 3.89 10.57
N PHE A 76 -9.68 3.06 9.58
CA PHE A 76 -8.43 3.19 8.82
C PHE A 76 -8.36 4.52 8.07
N ALA A 77 -9.41 4.89 7.33
CA ALA A 77 -9.43 6.13 6.55
C ALA A 77 -9.29 7.38 7.43
N THR A 78 -10.02 7.42 8.55
CA THR A 78 -9.95 8.52 9.52
C THR A 78 -8.54 8.64 10.10
N ARG A 79 -8.03 7.53 10.65
CA ARG A 79 -6.69 7.51 11.26
C ARG A 79 -5.61 7.88 10.25
N PHE A 80 -5.67 7.33 9.04
CA PHE A 80 -4.68 7.62 8.01
C PHE A 80 -4.72 9.10 7.60
N HIS A 81 -5.91 9.67 7.46
CA HIS A 81 -6.06 11.09 7.14
C HIS A 81 -5.48 11.99 8.24
N ASP A 82 -5.70 11.64 9.51
CA ASP A 82 -5.15 12.40 10.64
C ASP A 82 -3.61 12.30 10.71
N ASP A 83 -3.06 11.10 10.51
CA ASP A 83 -1.61 10.84 10.63
C ASP A 83 -0.82 11.35 9.40
N HIS A 84 -1.43 11.35 8.20
CA HIS A 84 -0.70 11.53 6.94
C HIS A 84 -1.37 12.47 5.91
N GLY A 85 -2.62 12.88 6.12
CA GLY A 85 -3.42 13.62 5.14
C GLY A 85 -3.94 12.74 3.99
N SER A 86 -4.55 13.35 2.97
CA SER A 86 -5.25 12.64 1.89
C SER A 86 -4.31 11.94 0.90
N VAL A 87 -4.64 10.71 0.50
CA VAL A 87 -3.92 9.95 -0.55
C VAL A 87 -4.27 10.40 -1.96
#